data_AF-A0A935GYU8-F1
#
_entry.id   AF-A0A935GYU8-F1
#
_cell.length_a   1.000
_cell.length_b   1.000
_cell.length_c   1.000
_cell.angle_alpha   90.00
_cell.angle_beta   90.00
_cell.angle_gamma   90.00
#
_symmetry.space_group_name_H-M   'P 1'
#
loop_
_entity.id
_entity.type
_entity.pdbx_description
1 polymer ?
#
loop_
_entity_poly.entity_id
_entity_poly.type
_entity_poly.pdbx_seq_one_letter_code
_entity_poly.pdbx_strand_id
1 'polypeptide(L)'
;MCGQSPVLDAYVTALIKHLNGRGTRALNRLLQIKRTYPAQPFLVALEQALKYGLFDLTRLESMVLRHVAGDFFALGESSHDNLPNEPDDKDDEQTKNDSDPDPA
;
A
#
# COMPACT_ATOMS: atom_id res chain seq x y z
N MET A 1 -10.81 17.29 -27.82
CA MET A 1 -10.39 17.83 -26.51
C MET A 1 -10.51 16.70 -25.49
N CYS A 2 -9.44 15.92 -25.30
CA CYS A 2 -9.33 14.82 -24.34
C CYS A 2 -7.97 15.00 -23.64
N GLY A 3 -7.92 14.86 -22.33
CA GLY A 3 -7.07 15.66 -21.47
C GLY A 3 -5.69 15.09 -21.17
N GLN A 4 -4.64 15.88 -21.41
CA GLN A 4 -3.35 15.98 -20.70
C GLN A 4 -2.52 14.70 -20.37
N SER A 5 -3.01 13.48 -20.52
CA SER A 5 -2.23 12.24 -20.35
C SER A 5 -2.84 11.09 -21.16
N PRO A 6 -2.06 10.43 -22.05
CA PRO A 6 -2.55 9.32 -22.86
C PRO A 6 -3.00 8.11 -22.03
N VAL A 7 -2.50 7.97 -20.81
CA VAL A 7 -2.88 6.91 -19.86
C VAL A 7 -4.35 7.03 -19.46
N LEU A 8 -4.82 8.26 -19.27
CA LEU A 8 -6.21 8.54 -18.89
C LEU A 8 -7.18 8.11 -19.99
N ASP A 9 -6.87 8.49 -21.22
CA ASP A 9 -7.72 8.16 -22.38
C ASP A 9 -7.76 6.66 -22.64
N ALA A 10 -6.62 5.96 -22.49
CA ALA A 10 -6.56 4.51 -22.59
C ALA A 10 -7.41 3.82 -21.51
N TYR A 11 -7.32 4.29 -20.26
CA TYR A 11 -8.10 3.74 -19.15
C TYR A 11 -9.60 3.99 -19.35
N VAL A 12 -10.00 5.20 -19.72
CA VAL A 12 -11.41 5.55 -19.97
C VAL A 12 -12.00 4.70 -21.10
N THR A 13 -11.24 4.51 -22.19
CA THR A 13 -11.67 3.67 -23.32
C THR A 13 -11.89 2.22 -22.88
N ALA A 14 -10.96 1.66 -22.11
CA ALA A 14 -11.07 0.30 -21.60
C ALA A 14 -12.19 0.15 -20.56
N LEU A 15 -12.39 1.16 -19.70
CA LEU A 15 -13.47 1.21 -18.71
C LEU A 15 -14.85 1.26 -19.37
N ILE A 16 -15.03 2.11 -20.39
CA ILE A 16 -16.28 2.20 -21.15
C ILE A 16 -16.59 0.87 -21.86
N LYS A 17 -15.55 0.24 -22.44
CA LYS A 17 -15.67 -1.07 -23.09
C LYS A 17 -16.04 -2.19 -22.12
N HIS A 18 -15.59 -2.12 -20.86
CA HIS A 18 -15.91 -3.13 -19.85
C HIS A 18 -17.32 -2.97 -19.27
N LEU A 19 -17.85 -1.74 -19.23
CA LEU A 19 -19.09 -1.43 -18.50
C LEU A 19 -20.38 -1.47 -19.35
N ASN A 20 -20.29 -1.76 -20.67
CA ASN A 20 -21.42 -2.04 -21.59
C ASN A 20 -22.71 -1.23 -21.31
N GLY A 21 -22.60 0.09 -21.13
CA GLY A 21 -23.76 0.99 -20.93
C GLY A 21 -24.08 1.40 -19.49
N ARG A 22 -23.41 0.83 -18.47
CA ARG A 22 -23.50 1.30 -17.06
C ARG A 22 -22.36 2.23 -16.64
N GLY A 23 -21.60 2.74 -17.61
CA GLY A 23 -20.38 3.51 -17.41
C GLY A 23 -20.55 4.94 -16.88
N THR A 24 -21.75 5.50 -16.86
CA THR A 24 -21.97 6.89 -16.45
C THR A 24 -21.75 7.12 -14.96
N ARG A 25 -22.19 6.20 -14.07
CA ARG A 25 -21.84 6.28 -12.63
C ARG A 25 -20.34 6.14 -12.42
N ALA A 26 -19.71 5.25 -13.18
CA ALA A 26 -18.28 5.01 -13.10
C ALA A 26 -17.45 6.23 -13.53
N LEU A 27 -17.82 6.87 -14.64
CA LEU A 27 -17.22 8.11 -15.11
C LEU A 27 -17.41 9.28 -14.13
N ASN A 28 -18.61 9.42 -13.57
CA ASN A 28 -18.87 10.43 -12.54
C ASN A 28 -18.01 10.20 -11.30
N ARG A 29 -17.87 8.95 -10.85
CA ARG A 29 -17.01 8.60 -9.72
C ARG A 29 -15.53 8.90 -10.02
N LEU A 30 -15.06 8.57 -11.21
CA LEU A 30 -13.71 8.89 -11.67
C LEU A 30 -13.44 10.40 -11.69
N LEU A 31 -14.39 11.19 -12.20
CA LEU A 31 -14.31 12.65 -12.17
C LEU A 31 -14.29 13.22 -10.76
N GLN A 32 -15.02 12.61 -9.83
CA GLN A 32 -15.01 13.02 -8.43
C GLN A 32 -13.65 12.76 -7.78
N ILE A 33 -13.07 11.56 -7.98
CA ILE A 33 -11.71 11.22 -7.52
C ILE A 33 -10.68 12.22 -8.08
N LYS A 34 -10.74 12.53 -9.39
CA LYS A 34 -9.84 13.50 -10.03
C LYS A 34 -9.96 14.92 -9.44
N ARG A 35 -11.13 15.31 -8.96
CA ARG A 35 -11.37 16.64 -8.34
C ARG A 35 -10.98 16.68 -6.86
N THR A 36 -11.09 15.56 -6.16
CA THR A 36 -10.80 15.48 -4.72
C THR A 36 -9.33 15.22 -4.42
N TYR A 37 -8.60 14.55 -5.31
CA TYR A 37 -7.20 14.16 -5.10
C TYR A 37 -6.24 14.86 -6.08
N PRO A 38 -4.98 15.08 -5.67
CA PRO A 38 -3.96 15.67 -6.54
C PRO A 38 -3.66 14.79 -7.76
N ALA A 39 -3.26 15.44 -8.86
CA ALA A 39 -3.11 14.78 -10.17
C ALA A 39 -2.00 13.73 -10.22
N GLN A 40 -0.89 13.91 -9.49
CA GLN A 40 0.23 12.95 -9.48
C GLN A 40 -0.17 11.56 -8.96
N PRO A 41 -0.65 11.39 -7.72
CA PRO A 41 -0.99 10.06 -7.19
C PRO A 41 -2.15 9.42 -7.93
N PHE A 42 -3.04 10.23 -8.52
CA PHE A 42 -4.08 9.75 -9.41
C PHE A 42 -3.51 9.08 -10.66
N LEU A 43 -2.53 9.69 -11.33
CA LEU A 43 -1.90 9.12 -12.53
C LEU A 43 -1.13 7.83 -12.21
N VAL A 44 -0.40 7.79 -11.11
CA VAL A 44 0.36 6.60 -10.69
C VAL A 44 -0.58 5.42 -10.44
N ALA A 45 -1.68 5.63 -9.71
CA ALA A 45 -2.69 4.60 -9.49
C ALA A 45 -3.32 4.13 -10.80
N LEU A 46 -3.54 5.05 -11.75
CA LEU A 46 -4.14 4.75 -13.04
C LEU A 46 -3.23 3.90 -13.93
N GLU A 47 -1.93 4.21 -13.96
CA GLU A 47 -0.93 3.39 -14.66
C GLU A 47 -0.88 1.97 -14.13
N GLN A 48 -0.90 1.82 -12.79
CA GLN A 48 -0.93 0.50 -12.17
C GLN A 48 -2.23 -0.24 -12.50
N ALA A 49 -3.39 0.42 -12.35
CA ALA A 49 -4.68 -0.18 -12.68
C ALA A 49 -4.74 -0.60 -14.16
N LEU A 50 -4.21 0.22 -15.07
CA LEU A 50 -4.11 -0.12 -16.49
C LEU A 50 -3.20 -1.33 -16.72
N LYS A 51 -2.03 -1.40 -16.06
CA LYS A 51 -1.09 -2.52 -16.16
C LYS A 51 -1.69 -3.85 -15.70
N TYR A 52 -2.54 -3.83 -14.68
CA TYR A 52 -3.22 -5.01 -14.16
C TYR A 52 -4.59 -5.27 -14.80
N GLY A 53 -5.09 -4.38 -15.67
CA GLY A 53 -6.44 -4.47 -16.24
C GLY A 53 -7.56 -4.32 -15.20
N LEU A 54 -7.31 -3.56 -14.13
CA LEU A 54 -8.28 -3.32 -13.07
C LEU A 54 -9.24 -2.19 -13.47
N PHE A 55 -10.54 -2.50 -13.56
CA PHE A 55 -11.60 -1.52 -13.86
C PHE A 55 -12.48 -1.19 -12.65
N ASP A 56 -12.11 -1.69 -11.48
CA ASP A 56 -12.81 -1.44 -10.22
C ASP A 56 -12.42 -0.07 -9.65
N LEU A 57 -13.36 0.86 -9.67
CA LEU A 57 -13.15 2.24 -9.21
C LEU A 57 -12.94 2.36 -7.71
N THR A 58 -13.54 1.46 -6.91
CA THR A 58 -13.32 1.42 -5.46
C THR A 58 -11.89 1.01 -5.16
N ARG A 59 -11.37 0.04 -5.94
CA ARG A 59 -9.98 -0.40 -5.81
C ARG A 59 -8.99 0.65 -6.31
N LEU A 60 -9.29 1.32 -7.42
CA LEU A 60 -8.50 2.46 -7.91
C LEU A 60 -8.43 3.58 -6.86
N GLU A 61 -9.57 3.98 -6.29
CA GLU A 61 -9.63 5.01 -5.24
C GLU A 61 -8.78 4.64 -4.03
N SER A 62 -8.81 3.38 -3.61
CA SER A 62 -7.98 2.88 -2.52
C SER A 62 -6.48 2.90 -2.83
N MET A 63 -6.08 2.82 -4.11
CA MET A 63 -4.68 2.97 -4.54
C MET A 63 -4.26 4.43 -4.55
N VAL A 64 -5.11 5.32 -5.05
CA VAL A 64 -4.90 6.77 -5.00
C VAL A 64 -4.73 7.23 -3.56
N LEU A 65 -5.62 6.78 -2.66
CA LEU A 65 -5.54 7.10 -1.23
C LEU A 65 -4.25 6.60 -0.59
N ARG A 66 -3.77 5.40 -0.97
CA ARG A 66 -2.48 4.89 -0.48
C ARG A 66 -1.29 5.72 -0.96
N HIS A 67 -1.31 6.15 -2.23
CA HIS A 67 -0.25 7.03 -2.75
C HIS A 67 -0.29 8.41 -2.10
N VAL A 68 -1.46 9.03 -1.97
CA VAL A 68 -1.61 10.29 -1.24
C VAL A 68 -1.18 10.14 0.21
N ALA A 69 -1.52 9.02 0.86
CA ALA A 69 -1.10 8.74 2.23
C ALA A 69 0.43 8.63 2.36
N GLY A 70 1.08 7.90 1.45
CA GLY A 70 2.55 7.78 1.42
C GLY A 70 3.24 9.12 1.10
N ASP A 71 2.76 9.85 0.11
CA ASP A 71 3.37 11.10 -0.37
C ASP A 71 3.21 12.25 0.63
N PHE A 72 2.03 12.39 1.25
CA PHE A 72 1.74 13.51 2.16
C PHE A 72 2.03 13.22 3.62
N PHE A 73 1.77 11.99 4.08
CA PHE A 73 1.96 11.66 5.49
C PHE A 73 3.32 11.01 5.75
N ALA A 74 4.12 10.74 4.70
CA ALA A 74 5.39 10.02 4.82
C ALA A 74 5.24 8.87 5.81
N LEU A 75 4.15 8.11 5.67
CA LEU A 75 4.04 6.78 6.26
C LEU A 75 5.07 5.97 5.50
N GLY A 76 6.34 6.18 5.85
CA GLY A 76 7.43 5.38 5.38
C GLY A 76 6.95 3.95 5.48
N GLU A 77 7.15 3.20 4.41
CA GLU A 77 7.37 1.79 4.55
C GLU A 77 8.37 1.68 5.70
N SER A 78 7.85 1.43 6.90
CA SER A 78 8.63 0.81 7.94
C SER A 78 8.93 -0.50 7.27
N SER A 79 10.11 -0.52 6.63
CA SER A 79 10.98 -1.67 6.62
C SER A 79 10.51 -2.57 7.73
N HIS A 80 10.01 -3.73 7.33
CA HIS A 80 9.91 -4.84 8.25
C HIS A 80 11.33 -5.00 8.77
N ASP A 81 11.63 -4.29 9.87
CA ASP A 81 12.88 -4.35 10.61
C ASP A 81 12.85 -5.74 11.21
N ASN A 82 13.25 -6.71 10.39
CA ASN A 82 13.67 -8.01 10.82
C ASN A 82 14.99 -7.77 11.55
N LEU A 83 14.87 -7.27 12.79
CA LEU A 83 15.98 -7.17 13.70
C LEU A 83 16.54 -8.60 13.85
N PRO A 84 17.80 -8.85 13.50
CA PRO A 84 18.40 -10.15 13.78
C PRO A 84 18.35 -10.31 15.30
N ASN A 85 17.67 -11.36 15.75
CA ASN A 85 17.57 -11.72 17.17
C ASN A 85 18.97 -11.61 17.81
N GLU A 86 19.12 -10.71 18.77
CA GLU A 86 20.31 -10.68 19.61
C GLU A 86 20.45 -12.03 20.31
N PRO A 87 21.63 -12.66 20.30
CA PRO A 87 21.85 -13.85 21.11
C PRO A 87 21.69 -13.47 22.58
N ASP A 88 20.76 -14.15 23.26
CA ASP A 88 20.65 -14.17 24.72
C ASP A 88 21.99 -14.66 25.32
N ASP A 89 22.90 -13.74 25.61
CA ASP A 89 23.93 -13.93 26.64
C ASP A 89 23.18 -13.99 27.98
N LYS A 90 22.78 -15.21 28.37
CA LYS A 90 22.42 -15.50 29.75
C LYS A 90 23.60 -16.16 30.43
N ASP A 91 24.31 -15.33 31.18
CA ASP A 91 25.20 -15.73 32.26
C ASP A 91 24.47 -16.71 33.18
N ASP A 92 24.79 -18.00 33.07
CA ASP A 92 24.39 -19.02 34.05
C ASP A 92 25.28 -18.86 35.29
N GLU A 93 24.82 -17.99 36.20
CA GLU A 93 25.36 -17.85 37.55
C GLU A 93 25.09 -19.15 38.32
N GLN A 94 26.05 -20.08 38.24
CA GLN A 94 26.04 -21.32 39.02
C GLN A 94 26.15 -20.97 40.51
N THR A 95 25.00 -20.81 41.14
CA THR A 95 24.84 -20.74 42.59
C THR A 95 25.52 -21.95 43.22
N LYS A 96 26.62 -21.66 43.92
CA LYS A 96 27.26 -22.58 44.86
C LYS A 96 26.24 -22.88 45.94
N ASN A 97 25.64 -24.06 45.86
CA ASN A 97 24.88 -24.59 46.96
C ASN A 97 25.87 -25.27 47.89
N ASP A 98 26.26 -24.52 48.92
CA ASP A 98 26.80 -25.04 50.16
C ASP A 98 25.88 -26.15 50.67
N SER A 99 26.43 -27.36 50.82
CA SER A 99 25.88 -28.36 51.73
C SER A 99 27.08 -28.96 52.44
N ASP A 100 27.11 -28.62 53.73
CA ASP A 100 28.12 -28.86 54.75
C ASP A 100 28.61 -30.32 54.85
N PRO A 101 29.80 -30.52 55.47
CA PRO A 101 30.49 -31.79 55.54
C PRO A 101 29.88 -32.70 56.61
N ASP A 102 30.07 -34.02 56.49
CA ASP A 102 29.97 -34.89 57.66
C ASP A 102 31.19 -35.83 57.73
N PRO A 103 32.03 -35.72 58.78
CA PRO A 103 33.14 -36.62 59.05
C PRO A 103 32.75 -37.71 60.06
N ALA A 104 32.93 -38.99 59.69
CA ALA A 104 33.24 -40.08 60.63
C ALA A 104 33.84 -41.29 59.89
#